data_AF-A0A9E3E319-F1
#
_entry.id   AF-A0A9E3E319-F1
#
_cell.length_a   1.000
_cell.length_b   1.000
_cell.length_c   1.000
_cell.angle_alpha   90.00
_cell.angle_beta   90.00
_cell.angle_gamma   90.00
#
_symmetry.space_group_name_H-M   'P 1'
#
loop_
_entity.id
_entity.type
_entity.pdbx_description
1 polymer ?
#
loop_
_entity_poly.entity_id
_entity_poly.type
_entity_poly.pdbx_seq_one_letter_code
_entity_poly.pdbx_strand_id
1 'polypeptide(L)' 'MTIRVIIADDQQLVRAGFRKIIEAEDDLAVVAEASNGLEAIAATRY' A
#
# COMPACT_ATOMS: atom_id res chain seq x y z
N MET A 1 13.56 -10.41 6.56
CA MET A 1 13.66 -9.49 5.40
C MET A 1 12.25 -9.04 5.11
N THR A 2 11.98 -7.74 4.98
CA THR A 2 10.61 -7.23 4.87
C THR A 2 10.35 -6.69 3.48
N ILE A 3 9.28 -7.14 2.83
CA ILE A 3 8.82 -6.66 1.53
C ILE A 3 8.00 -5.39 1.76
N ARG A 4 8.38 -4.31 1.06
CA ARG A 4 7.69 -3.02 1.14
C ARG A 4 6.59 -2.96 0.10
N VAL A 5 5.38 -2.63 0.54
CA VAL A 5 4.16 -2.65 -0.28
C VAL A 5 3.56 -1.24 -0.36
N ILE A 6 3.21 -0.82 -1.57
CA ILE A 6 2.42 0.38 -1.83
C ILE A 6 1.04 -0.09 -2.29
N ILE A 7 -0.03 0.43 -1.69
CA ILE A 7 -1.41 0.09 -2.08
C ILE A 7 -1.94 1.22 -2.96
N ALA A 8 -2.30 0.93 -4.22
CA ALA A 8 -2.85 1.89 -5.15
C ALA A 8 -4.27 1.48 -5.57
N ASP A 9 -5.27 2.28 -5.19
CA ASP A 9 -6.68 2.08 -5.57
C ASP A 9 -7.46 3.40 -5.36
N ASP A 10 -8.41 3.72 -6.23
CA ASP A 10 -9.20 4.96 -6.15
C ASP A 10 -10.28 4.93 -5.06
N GLN A 11 -10.55 3.76 -4.47
CA GLN A 11 -11.52 3.57 -3.39
C GLN A 11 -10.84 3.41 -2.03
N GLN A 12 -11.14 4.34 -1.11
CA GLN A 12 -10.58 4.31 0.25
C GLN A 12 -10.92 3.03 1.03
N LEU A 13 -12.13 2.49 0.85
CA LEU A 13 -12.57 1.28 1.54
C LEU A 13 -11.74 0.06 1.11
N VAL A 14 -11.41 -0.03 -0.18
CA VAL A 14 -10.58 -1.11 -0.75
C VAL A 14 -9.17 -1.05 -0.17
N ARG A 15 -8.56 0.15 -0.14
CA ARG A 15 -7.23 0.32 0.47
C ARG A 15 -7.20 -0.07 1.94
N ALA A 16 -8.19 0.34 2.72
CA ALA A 16 -8.30 -0.04 4.13
C ALA A 16 -8.43 -1.56 4.32
N GLY A 17 -9.16 -2.24 3.44
CA GLY A 17 -9.27 -3.70 3.42
C GLY A 17 -7.94 -4.38 3.14
N PHE A 18 -7.25 -3.98 2.07
CA PHE A 18 -5.94 -4.55 1.72
C PHE A 18 -4.88 -4.26 2.79
N ARG A 19 -4.87 -3.06 3.38
CA ARG A 19 -3.96 -2.73 4.48
C ARG A 19 -4.08 -3.73 5.62
N LYS A 20 -5.31 -4.04 6.06
CA LYS A 20 -5.53 -5.01 7.15
C LYS A 20 -5.04 -6.40 6.80
N ILE A 21 -5.21 -6.83 5.56
CA ILE A 21 -4.74 -8.15 5.10
C ILE A 21 -3.21 -8.19 5.07
N ILE A 22 -2.57 -7.14 4.53
CA ILE A 22 -1.12 -7.07 4.39
C ILE A 22 -0.42 -6.90 5.74
N GLU A 23 -0.97 -6.08 6.64
CA GLU A 23 -0.40 -5.86 7.99
C GLU A 23 -0.53 -7.08 8.90
N ALA A 24 -1.27 -8.12 8.50
CA ALA A 24 -1.34 -9.40 9.21
C ALA A 24 -0.14 -10.32 8.89
N GLU A 25 0.63 -10.02 7.84
CA GLU A 25 1.79 -10.81 7.43
C GLU A 25 3.09 -10.22 8.01
N ASP A 26 3.85 -11.03 8.74
CA ASP A 26 5.06 -10.58 9.46
C ASP A 26 6.21 -10.13 8.54
N ASP A 27 6.19 -10.53 7.26
CA ASP A 27 7.22 -10.22 6.27
C ASP A 27 6.84 -9.09 5.32
N LEU A 28 5.65 -8.49 5.48
CA LEU A 28 5.16 -7.38 4.64
C LEU A 28 5.04 -6.08 5.45
N ALA A 29 5.26 -4.95 4.77
CA ALA A 29 5.04 -3.63 5.36
C ALA A 29 4.39 -2.69 4.34
N VAL A 30 3.21 -2.16 4.68
CA VAL A 30 2.56 -1.11 3.88
C VAL A 30 3.26 0.22 4.13
N VAL A 31 3.99 0.70 3.13
CA VAL A 31 4.81 1.91 3.24
C VAL A 31 4.09 3.16 2.74
N ALA A 32 3.14 3.02 1.81
CA ALA A 32 2.35 4.13 1.30
C ALA A 32 1.01 3.66 0.73
N GLU A 33 0.08 4.62 0.59
CA GLU A 33 -1.17 4.47 -0.14
C GLU A 33 -1.25 5.53 -1.24
N ALA A 34 -1.90 5.19 -2.34
CA ALA A 34 -2.13 6.08 -3.47
C ALA A 34 -3.58 5.94 -3.97
N SER A 35 -4.21 7.07 -4.31
CA SER A 35 -5.56 7.12 -4.89
C SER A 35 -5.56 7.08 -6.42
N ASN A 36 -4.38 7.20 -7.04
CA ASN A 36 -4.22 7.23 -8.50
C ASN A 36 -2.80 6.87 -8.91
N GLY A 37 -2.57 6.74 -10.22
CA GLY A 37 -1.27 6.34 -10.77
C GLY A 37 -0.13 7.32 -10.50
N LEU A 38 -0.39 8.63 -10.50
CA LEU A 38 0.66 9.64 -10.25
C LEU A 38 1.14 9.58 -8.80
N GLU A 39 0.20 9.45 -7.85
CA GLU A 39 0.52 9.22 -6.44
C GLU A 39 1.27 7.91 -6.22
N ALA A 40 0.88 6.85 -6.92
CA ALA A 40 1.55 5.54 -6.82
C ALA A 40 3.01 5.61 -7.31
N ILE A 41 3.26 6.30 -8.42
CA ILE A 41 4.61 6.53 -8.93
C ILE A 41 5.42 7.39 -7.94
N ALA A 42 4.84 8.47 -7.41
CA ALA A 42 5.52 9.31 -6.43
C ALA A 42 5.89 8.52 -5.16
N ALA A 43 5.01 7.62 -4.72
CA ALA A 43 5.22 6.76 -3.56
C ALA A 43 6.36 5.74 -3.72
N THR A 44 6.79 5.41 -4.95
CA THR A 44 7.94 4.51 -5.17
C THR A 44 9.27 5.05 -4.64
N ARG A 45 9.33 6.34 -4.30
CA ARG A 45 10.51 6.99 -3.69
C ARG A 45 10.61 6.80 -2.17
N TYR A 46 9.71 6.03 -1.58
CA TYR A 46 9.70 5.70 -0.15
C TYR A 46 10.99 5.01 0.33
#